data_AF-A0A2V9CPN2-F1
#
_entry.id   AF-A0A2V9CPN2-F1
#
_cell.length_a   1.000
_cell.length_b   1.000
_cell.length_c   1.000
_cell.angle_alpha   90.00
_cell.angle_beta   90.00
_cell.angle_gamma   90.00
#
_symmetry.space_group_name_H-M   'P 1'
#
loop_
_entity.id
_entity.type
_entity.pdbx_description
1 polymer ?
#
loop_
_entity_poly.entity_id
_entity_poly.type
_entity_poly.pdbx_seq_one_letter_code
_entity_poly.pdbx_strand_id
1 'polypeptide(L)'
;MDQTKSVNNRGGDHAAYLTQHMRILAPEGDGLRNTLANSPTSSPVYSYSAKFDGKDYLDPRTLGNDQTLAHWRLAPDLIVRLQKTNGKPSEWVIYSVSSDGKVFTSISWVPTNPELEDLQVFTRAN
;
A
#
# COMPACT_ATOMS: atom_id res chain seq x y z
N MET A 1 1.44 19.20 7.22
CA MET A 1 1.03 17.78 7.14
C MET A 1 0.81 17.35 8.57
N ASP A 2 -0.43 17.39 9.07
CA ASP A 2 -0.72 17.07 10.46
C ASP A 2 -1.27 15.65 10.58
N GLN A 3 -0.53 14.86 11.37
CA GLN A 3 -0.82 13.59 12.03
C GLN A 3 -1.63 12.53 11.27
N THR A 4 -0.89 11.57 10.72
CA THR A 4 -1.32 10.20 10.44
C THR A 4 -1.78 9.50 11.72
N LYS A 5 -3.05 9.08 11.79
CA LYS A 5 -3.43 7.99 12.70
C LYS A 5 -3.10 6.68 11.99
N SER A 6 -1.96 6.10 12.34
CA SER A 6 -1.62 4.71 12.03
C SER A 6 -2.07 3.84 13.20
N VAL A 7 -2.97 2.91 12.96
CA VAL A 7 -3.37 1.89 13.93
C VAL A 7 -2.82 0.56 13.42
N ASN A 8 -1.64 0.20 13.90
CA ASN A 8 -1.04 -1.10 13.65
C ASN A 8 -1.44 -2.05 14.77
N ASN A 9 -2.27 -3.05 14.49
CA ASN A 9 -2.67 -4.07 15.48
C ASN A 9 -1.70 -5.25 15.54
N ARG A 10 -0.59 -5.22 14.80
CA ARG A 10 0.40 -6.29 14.77
C ARG A 10 1.26 -6.28 16.05
N GLY A 11 0.80 -7.03 17.07
CA GLY A 11 1.64 -7.44 18.21
C GLY A 11 1.88 -6.40 19.31
N GLY A 12 1.16 -5.28 19.34
CA GLY A 12 1.35 -4.25 20.37
C GLY A 12 2.59 -3.35 20.18
N ASP A 13 3.40 -3.63 19.15
CA ASP A 13 4.43 -2.71 18.68
C ASP A 13 3.77 -1.63 17.81
N HIS A 14 3.41 -0.53 18.46
CA HIS A 14 3.28 0.74 17.75
C HIS A 14 4.57 0.95 16.94
N ALA A 15 4.44 1.33 15.66
CA ALA A 15 5.60 1.66 14.84
C ALA A 15 6.53 2.57 15.65
N ALA A 16 7.80 2.16 15.83
CA ALA A 16 8.79 2.82 16.68
C ALA A 16 9.08 4.28 16.28
N TYR A 17 8.49 4.76 15.18
CA TYR A 17 8.64 6.10 14.68
C TYR A 17 7.29 6.67 14.23
N LEU A 18 7.06 7.94 14.60
CA LEU A 18 6.19 8.89 13.90
C LEU A 18 6.75 9.19 12.49
N THR A 19 7.18 8.18 11.72
CA THR A 19 7.66 8.43 10.37
C THR A 19 6.46 8.75 9.50
N GLN A 20 6.36 10.02 9.11
CA GLN A 20 5.43 10.51 8.10
C GLN A 20 5.76 9.89 6.75
N HIS A 21 5.45 8.62 6.55
CA HIS A 21 5.59 8.02 5.23
C HIS A 21 4.51 8.58 4.31
N MET A 22 4.92 8.99 3.11
CA MET A 22 4.00 9.37 2.05
C MET A 22 3.85 8.21 1.08
N ARG A 23 2.61 7.77 0.88
CA ARG A 23 2.24 6.86 -0.21
C ARG A 23 1.51 7.62 -1.30
N ILE A 24 1.97 7.48 -2.53
CA ILE A 24 1.37 8.09 -3.70
C ILE A 24 0.98 6.99 -4.67
N LEU A 25 -0.30 6.94 -5.03
CA LEU A 25 -0.83 6.08 -6.09
C LEU A 25 -1.26 7.00 -7.25
N ALA A 26 -0.40 7.13 -8.26
CA ALA A 26 -0.68 7.97 -9.42
C ALA A 26 -1.14 7.11 -10.61
N PRO A 27 -2.12 7.56 -11.42
CA PRO A 27 -2.50 6.87 -12.65
C PRO A 27 -1.30 6.72 -13.61
N GLU A 28 -1.13 5.54 -14.20
CA GLU A 28 -0.10 5.31 -15.23
C GLU A 28 -0.58 4.25 -16.22
N GLY A 29 -0.88 4.67 -17.47
CA GLY A 29 -1.37 3.76 -18.51
C GLY A 29 -2.63 3.00 -18.07
N ASP A 30 -2.60 1.67 -18.18
CA ASP A 30 -3.64 0.72 -17.74
C ASP A 30 -3.52 0.34 -16.26
N GLY A 31 -2.84 1.16 -15.46
CA GLY A 31 -2.40 0.81 -14.13
C GLY A 31 -2.11 2.01 -13.23
N LEU A 32 -1.10 1.84 -12.37
CA LEU A 32 -0.65 2.86 -11.43
C LEU A 32 0.86 2.89 -11.26
N ARG A 33 1.37 4.03 -10.81
CA ARG A 33 2.66 4.20 -10.14
C ARG A 33 2.44 4.17 -8.63
N ASN A 34 3.07 3.22 -7.93
CA ASN A 34 3.08 3.19 -6.47
C ASN A 34 4.43 3.67 -5.95
N THR A 35 4.40 4.80 -5.24
CA THR A 35 5.57 5.42 -4.65
C THR A 35 5.43 5.46 -3.13
N LEU A 36 6.47 5.03 -2.43
CA LEU A 36 6.60 5.24 -0.98
C LEU A 36 7.83 6.11 -0.71
N ALA A 37 7.66 7.17 0.06
CA ALA A 37 8.74 8.04 0.53
C ALA A 37 8.64 8.23 2.05
N ASN A 38 9.76 8.54 2.71
CA ASN A 38 9.79 8.76 4.16
C ASN A 38 9.39 10.18 4.57
N SER A 39 9.37 11.11 3.61
CA SER A 39 8.92 12.50 3.75
C SER A 39 8.67 13.12 2.36
N PRO A 40 7.99 14.28 2.27
CA PRO A 40 7.72 14.96 1.00
C PRO A 40 8.96 15.38 0.21
N THR A 41 10.09 15.58 0.89
CA THR A 41 11.34 16.06 0.29
C THR A 41 12.39 14.95 0.14
N SER A 42 12.12 13.75 0.67
CA SER A 42 13.03 12.62 0.55
C SER A 42 12.90 11.92 -0.80
N SER A 43 14.00 11.33 -1.27
CA SER A 43 13.95 10.37 -2.37
C SER A 43 13.01 9.21 -2.02
N PRO A 44 12.25 8.66 -2.99
CA PRO A 44 11.42 7.49 -2.75
C PRO A 44 12.22 6.31 -2.20
N VAL A 45 11.66 5.61 -1.22
CA VAL A 45 12.12 4.29 -0.77
C VAL A 45 11.95 3.29 -1.90
N TYR A 46 10.81 3.37 -2.60
CA TYR A 46 10.58 2.66 -3.85
C TYR A 46 9.58 3.42 -4.71
N SER A 47 9.63 3.12 -6.01
CA SER A 47 8.67 3.60 -6.99
C SER A 47 8.54 2.57 -8.11
N TYR A 48 7.35 2.02 -8.34
CA TYR A 48 7.13 0.99 -9.37
C TYR A 48 5.81 1.14 -10.10
N SER A 49 5.81 0.75 -11.38
CA SER A 49 4.59 0.62 -12.19
C SER A 49 3.92 -0.72 -11.91
N ALA A 50 2.59 -0.73 -11.87
CA ALA A 50 1.78 -1.94 -11.82
C ALA A 50 0.58 -1.81 -12.76
N LYS A 51 0.08 -2.92 -13.28
CA LYS A 51 -1.10 -2.98 -14.14
C LYS A 51 -2.33 -3.48 -13.37
N PHE A 52 -3.51 -3.02 -13.74
CA PHE A 52 -4.78 -3.49 -13.15
C PHE A 52 -5.36 -4.72 -13.86
N ASP A 53 -4.53 -5.69 -14.21
CA ASP A 53 -4.98 -6.91 -14.91
C ASP A 53 -4.99 -8.16 -14.02
N GLY A 54 -4.65 -8.01 -12.74
CA GLY A 54 -4.66 -9.10 -11.76
C GLY A 54 -3.59 -10.17 -11.97
N LYS A 55 -2.64 -9.96 -12.89
CA LYS A 55 -1.56 -10.91 -13.12
C LYS A 55 -0.43 -10.70 -12.12
N ASP A 56 0.25 -11.80 -11.81
CA ASP A 56 1.45 -11.77 -10.99
C ASP A 56 2.63 -11.20 -11.80
N TYR A 57 3.17 -10.09 -11.33
CA TYR A 57 4.43 -9.51 -11.81
C TYR A 57 5.49 -9.61 -10.71
N LEU A 58 6.75 -9.80 -11.08
CA LEU A 58 7.84 -9.79 -10.10
C LEU A 58 7.82 -8.47 -9.31
N ASP A 59 7.94 -8.59 -7.98
CA ASP A 59 8.01 -7.43 -7.11
C ASP A 59 9.36 -6.73 -7.29
N PRO A 60 9.39 -5.52 -7.89
CA PRO A 60 10.65 -4.82 -8.14
C PRO A 60 11.30 -4.32 -6.84
N ARG A 61 10.60 -4.39 -5.70
CA ARG A 61 11.13 -4.03 -4.38
C ARG A 61 12.06 -5.11 -3.81
N THR A 62 11.96 -6.35 -4.28
CA THR A 62 12.73 -7.47 -3.74
C THR A 62 13.50 -8.17 -4.86
N LEU A 63 14.79 -7.90 -4.95
CA LEU A 63 15.68 -8.62 -5.86
C LEU A 63 15.95 -10.01 -5.29
N GLY A 64 15.17 -11.03 -5.70
CA GLY A 64 15.53 -12.45 -5.52
C GLY A 64 14.67 -13.31 -4.59
N ASN A 65 13.51 -12.84 -4.12
CA ASN A 65 12.69 -13.57 -3.14
C ASN A 65 11.44 -14.28 -3.71
N ASP A 66 11.37 -14.53 -5.03
CA ASP A 66 10.17 -15.05 -5.71
C ASP A 66 8.88 -14.39 -5.22
N GLN A 67 8.95 -13.07 -5.03
CA GLN A 67 7.82 -12.26 -4.65
C GLN A 67 7.16 -11.71 -5.89
N THR A 68 5.84 -11.81 -5.93
CA THR A 68 5.04 -11.23 -6.99
C THR A 68 4.00 -10.30 -6.42
N LEU A 69 3.61 -9.32 -7.23
CA LEU A 69 2.52 -8.41 -6.99
C LEU A 69 1.49 -8.57 -8.10
N ALA A 70 0.23 -8.62 -7.69
CA ALA A 70 -0.92 -8.49 -8.56
C ALA A 70 -1.80 -7.35 -8.07
N HIS A 71 -2.35 -6.56 -9.00
CA HIS A 71 -3.19 -5.42 -8.68
C HIS A 71 -4.51 -5.48 -9.45
N TRP A 72 -5.57 -5.05 -8.78
CA TRP A 72 -6.90 -4.89 -9.35
C TRP A 72 -7.44 -3.50 -9.02
N ARG A 73 -8.21 -2.93 -9.95
CA ARG A 73 -9.07 -1.79 -9.66
C ARG A 73 -10.50 -2.28 -9.61
N LEU A 74 -11.09 -2.31 -8.42
CA LEU A 74 -12.45 -2.83 -8.22
C LEU A 74 -13.52 -1.72 -8.37
N ALA A 75 -13.13 -0.48 -8.10
CA ALA A 75 -13.96 0.71 -8.31
C ALA A 75 -13.05 1.92 -8.65
N PRO A 76 -13.61 3.08 -9.08
CA PRO A 76 -12.80 4.26 -9.38
C PRO A 76 -11.89 4.69 -8.23
N ASP A 77 -12.32 4.46 -7.00
CA ASP A 77 -11.72 4.85 -5.74
C ASP A 77 -11.19 3.65 -4.91
N LEU A 78 -11.23 2.42 -5.44
CA LEU A 78 -10.86 1.19 -4.73
C LEU A 78 -9.86 0.34 -5.54
N ILE A 79 -8.67 0.16 -4.97
CA ILE A 79 -7.59 -0.66 -5.53
C ILE A 79 -7.25 -1.77 -4.56
N VAL A 80 -7.02 -2.97 -5.07
CA VAL A 80 -6.55 -4.12 -4.31
C VAL A 80 -5.18 -4.55 -4.80
N ARG A 81 -4.31 -4.93 -3.88
CA ARG A 81 -3.01 -5.54 -4.15
C ARG A 81 -2.92 -6.88 -3.42
N LEU A 82 -2.44 -7.90 -4.12
CA LEU A 82 -1.98 -9.16 -3.54
C LEU A 82 -0.47 -9.25 -3.71
N GLN A 83 0.23 -9.53 -2.62
CA GLN A 83 1.59 -10.02 -2.66
C GLN A 83 1.60 -11.53 -2.45
N LYS A 84 2.39 -12.22 -3.26
CA LYS A 84 2.72 -13.64 -3.04
C LYS A 84 4.20 -13.79 -2.78
N THR A 85 4.56 -14.79 -2.00
CA THR A 85 5.94 -15.22 -1.77
C THR A 85 6.00 -16.71 -2.03
N ASN A 86 6.89 -17.16 -2.92
CA ASN A 86 6.96 -18.56 -3.35
C ASN A 86 5.60 -19.08 -3.86
N GLY A 87 4.88 -18.25 -4.63
CA GLY A 87 3.57 -18.55 -5.19
C GLY A 87 2.39 -18.57 -4.20
N LYS A 88 2.63 -18.36 -2.89
CA LYS A 88 1.60 -18.35 -1.86
C LYS A 88 1.23 -16.92 -1.44
N PRO A 89 -0.05 -16.57 -1.27
CA PRO A 89 -0.46 -15.28 -0.71
C PRO A 89 0.26 -14.98 0.61
N SER A 90 0.96 -13.84 0.66
CA SER A 90 1.72 -13.40 1.84
C SER A 90 1.22 -12.07 2.41
N GLU A 91 0.58 -11.24 1.60
CA GLU A 91 -0.06 -10.00 2.09
C GLU A 91 -1.15 -9.54 1.12
N TRP A 92 -2.29 -9.11 1.65
CA TRP A 92 -3.28 -8.35 0.90
C TRP A 92 -3.26 -6.90 1.35
N VAL A 93 -3.56 -5.99 0.42
CA VAL A 93 -3.78 -4.59 0.72
C VAL A 93 -4.98 -4.05 -0.04
N ILE A 94 -5.83 -3.31 0.64
CA ILE A 94 -6.87 -2.48 0.05
C ILE A 94 -6.47 -1.02 0.20
N TYR A 95 -6.51 -0.29 -0.91
CA TYR A 95 -6.40 1.17 -0.92
C TYR A 95 -7.75 1.76 -1.32
N SER A 96 -8.25 2.71 -0.54
CA SER A 96 -9.47 3.45 -0.86
C SER A 96 -9.30 4.95 -0.69
N VAL A 97 -9.99 5.73 -1.52
CA VAL A 97 -10.07 7.19 -1.42
C VAL A 97 -11.51 7.59 -1.14
N SER A 98 -11.77 8.50 -0.20
CA SER A 98 -13.11 9.02 0.03
C SER A 98 -13.65 9.78 -1.18
N SER A 99 -14.96 9.86 -1.31
CA SER A 99 -15.63 10.54 -2.43
C SER A 99 -15.23 12.02 -2.59
N ASP A 100 -14.87 12.69 -1.50
CA ASP A 100 -14.39 14.07 -1.51
C ASP A 100 -12.87 14.21 -1.75
N GLY A 101 -12.18 13.08 -1.92
CA GLY A 101 -10.73 13.01 -2.15
C GLY A 101 -9.88 13.46 -0.95
N LYS A 102 -10.47 13.62 0.23
CA LYS A 102 -9.77 14.12 1.43
C LYS A 102 -9.19 13.03 2.30
N VAL A 103 -9.69 11.80 2.22
CA VAL A 103 -9.24 10.67 3.03
C VAL A 103 -8.71 9.59 2.11
N PHE A 104 -7.51 9.10 2.42
CA PHE A 104 -6.94 7.90 1.84
C PHE A 104 -6.79 6.85 2.95
N THR A 105 -7.22 5.63 2.68
CA THR A 105 -7.13 4.51 3.61
C THR A 105 -6.32 3.40 2.97
N SER A 106 -5.40 2.82 3.76
CA SER A 106 -4.66 1.61 3.43
C SER A 106 -4.95 0.58 4.52
N ILE A 107 -5.50 -0.57 4.14
CA ILE A 107 -5.71 -1.71 5.04
C ILE A 107 -4.88 -2.86 4.51
N SER A 108 -3.94 -3.36 5.29
CA SER A 108 -3.13 -4.52 4.91
C SER A 108 -3.21 -5.63 5.94
N TRP A 109 -3.24 -6.87 5.47
CA TRP A 109 -3.29 -8.05 6.35
C TRP A 109 -2.56 -9.23 5.72
N VAL A 110 -2.11 -10.15 6.58
CA VAL A 110 -1.53 -11.43 6.18
C VAL A 110 -2.64 -12.50 6.26
N PRO A 111 -2.86 -13.33 5.23
CA PRO A 111 -3.93 -14.33 5.23
C PRO A 111 -3.93 -15.32 6.40
N THR A 112 -2.76 -15.62 6.97
CA THR A 112 -2.63 -16.56 8.10
C THR A 112 -3.00 -15.94 9.45
N ASN A 113 -3.04 -14.60 9.51
CA ASN A 113 -3.32 -13.81 10.71
C ASN A 113 -4.13 -12.56 10.35
N PRO A 114 -5.34 -12.73 9.78
CA PRO A 114 -6.15 -11.60 9.30
C PRO A 114 -6.54 -10.62 10.42
N GLU A 115 -6.57 -11.09 11.67
CA GLU A 115 -6.82 -10.28 12.86
C GLU A 115 -5.72 -9.23 13.16
N LEU A 116 -4.53 -9.41 12.58
CA LEU A 116 -3.39 -8.51 12.74
C LEU A 116 -3.30 -7.49 11.59
N GLU A 117 -4.44 -6.95 11.19
CA GLU A 117 -4.49 -5.91 10.15
C GLU A 117 -3.75 -4.64 10.57
N ASP A 118 -3.10 -4.00 9.60
CA ASP A 118 -2.53 -2.67 9.73
C ASP A 118 -3.42 -1.69 8.95
N LEU A 119 -4.04 -0.77 9.70
CA LEU A 119 -4.93 0.26 9.19
C LEU A 119 -4.25 1.62 9.27
N GLN A 120 -4.05 2.22 8.10
CA GLN A 120 -3.49 3.57 7.98
C GLN A 120 -4.50 4.49 7.33
N VAL A 121 -4.81 5.60 8.01
CA VAL A 121 -5.72 6.63 7.50
C VAL A 121 -4.96 7.94 7.36
N PHE A 122 -4.99 8.50 6.15
CA PHE A 122 -4.31 9.72 5.77
C PHE A 122 -5.35 10.76 5.37
N THR A 123 -5.35 11.91 6.05
CA THR A 123 -6.20 13.05 5.71
C THR A 123 -5.39 14.11 4.97
N ARG A 124 -5.92 14.59 3.85
CA ARG A 124 -5.36 15.72 3.12
C ARG A 124 -5.46 16.98 3.97
N ALA A 125 -4.36 17.69 4.16
CA ALA A 125 -4.37 19.02 4.77
C ALA A 125 -5.07 20.01 3.81
N ASN A 126 -5.92 20.89 4.38
CA ASN A 126 -6.59 21.97 3.63
C ASN A 126 -5.60 23.01 3.12
#